data_AF-A0A0Q6X6T7-F1
#
_entry.id   AF-A0A0Q6X6T7-F1
#
_cell.length_a   1.000
_cell.length_b   1.000
_cell.length_c   1.000
_cell.angle_alpha   90.00
_cell.angle_beta   90.00
_cell.angle_gamma   90.00
#
_symmetry.space_group_name_H-M   'P 1'
#
loop_
_entity.id
_entity.type
_entity.pdbx_description
1 polymer ?
#
loop_
_entity_poly.entity_id
_entity_poly.type
_entity_poly.pdbx_seq_one_letter_code
_entity_poly.pdbx_strand_id
1 'polypeptide(L)'
;MADKPSLKRDPGKYPVIYRNLMSVGLLGVIYRVGEDAQTINDAVESTLIEPGSFSTYCAIALAMAGQTEYARNVLGGRVEEHPQDDEAKVALAVSLLFGGDPGWRRWVDNVLATSTDQPTRQAALGVLSYVNEQRYAH
;
A
#
# COMPACT_ATOMS: atom_id res chain seq x y z
N MET A 1 -21.76 43.80 -9.09
CA MET A 1 -21.87 42.37 -8.74
C MET A 1 -20.63 41.69 -9.26
N ALA A 2 -19.70 41.33 -8.36
CA ALA A 2 -18.48 40.62 -8.75
C ALA A 2 -18.78 39.13 -8.82
N ASP A 3 -18.53 38.55 -9.99
CA ASP A 3 -18.67 37.13 -10.30
C ASP A 3 -17.69 36.34 -9.43
N LYS A 4 -18.20 35.44 -8.58
CA LYS A 4 -17.35 34.56 -7.76
C LYS A 4 -16.82 33.46 -8.67
N PRO A 5 -15.51 33.25 -8.78
CA PRO A 5 -14.98 32.15 -9.58
C PRO A 5 -15.49 30.83 -8.99
N SER A 6 -16.32 30.12 -9.75
CA SER A 6 -16.71 28.75 -9.43
C SER A 6 -15.44 27.91 -9.48
N LEU A 7 -14.87 27.61 -8.32
CA LEU A 7 -13.89 26.54 -8.15
C LEU A 7 -14.57 25.26 -8.64
N LYS A 8 -14.36 24.91 -9.91
CA LYS A 8 -14.63 23.56 -10.42
C LYS A 8 -13.74 22.63 -9.62
N ARG A 9 -14.27 22.07 -8.53
CA ARG A 9 -13.67 20.95 -7.83
C ARG A 9 -13.69 19.80 -8.82
N ASP A 10 -12.51 19.40 -9.27
CA ASP A 10 -12.32 18.18 -10.02
C ASP A 10 -12.49 17.03 -9.01
N PRO A 11 -13.60 16.27 -9.04
CA PRO A 11 -13.93 15.31 -7.99
C PRO A 11 -12.91 14.17 -7.86
N GLY A 12 -12.00 14.03 -8.84
CA GLY A 12 -10.92 13.03 -8.82
C GLY A 12 -9.56 13.52 -8.33
N LYS A 13 -9.39 14.80 -7.94
CA LYS A 13 -8.10 15.31 -7.45
C LYS A 13 -8.21 15.88 -6.06
N TYR A 14 -7.77 15.08 -5.09
CA TYR A 14 -7.56 15.56 -3.73
C TYR A 14 -6.61 16.77 -3.72
N PRO A 15 -6.89 17.82 -2.93
CA PRO A 15 -5.99 18.96 -2.78
C PRO A 15 -4.56 18.53 -2.41
N VAL A 16 -3.55 19.30 -2.83
CA VAL A 16 -2.12 19.01 -2.55
C VAL A 16 -1.85 18.73 -1.07
N ILE A 17 -2.58 19.40 -0.18
CA ILE A 17 -2.45 19.20 1.27
C ILE A 17 -2.81 17.77 1.71
N TYR A 18 -3.77 17.11 1.06
CA TYR A 18 -4.11 15.72 1.34
C TYR A 18 -2.99 14.77 0.94
N ARG A 19 -2.37 14.98 -0.23
CA ARG A 19 -1.22 14.20 -0.66
C ARG A 19 -0.05 14.37 0.33
N ASN A 20 0.18 15.58 0.81
CA ASN A 20 1.24 15.85 1.79
C ASN A 20 0.95 15.16 3.13
N LEU A 21 -0.30 15.17 3.59
CA LEU A 21 -0.71 14.46 4.81
C LEU A 21 -0.54 12.95 4.68
N MET A 22 -0.93 12.35 3.54
CA MET A 22 -0.66 10.95 3.24
C MET A 22 0.84 10.63 3.32
N SER A 23 1.69 11.44 2.68
CA SER A 23 3.14 11.23 2.72
C SER A 23 3.73 11.35 4.13
N VAL A 24 3.26 12.33 4.92
CA VAL A 24 3.70 12.50 6.31
C VAL A 24 3.27 11.32 7.18
N GLY A 25 2.03 10.85 7.06
CA GLY A 25 1.52 9.69 7.79
C GLY A 25 2.31 8.42 7.48
N LEU A 26 2.59 8.15 6.20
CA LEU A 26 3.39 6.98 5.77
C LEU A 26 4.85 7.06 6.28
N LEU A 27 5.49 8.23 6.21
CA LEU A 27 6.84 8.40 6.74
C LEU A 27 6.86 8.28 8.27
N GLY A 28 5.87 8.82 8.96
CA GLY A 28 5.72 8.70 10.41
C GLY A 28 5.64 7.25 10.87
N VAL A 29 4.93 6.39 10.12
CA VAL A 29 4.90 4.94 10.36
C VAL A 29 6.29 4.32 10.24
N ILE A 30 7.02 4.63 9.17
CA ILE A 30 8.36 4.08 8.91
C ILE A 30 9.36 4.53 9.99
N TYR A 31 9.29 5.78 10.43
CA TYR A 31 10.16 6.33 11.48
C TYR A 31 9.69 6.05 12.91
N ARG A 32 8.66 5.20 13.10
CA ARG A 32 8.12 4.79 14.40
C ARG A 32 7.56 5.93 15.27
N VAL A 33 7.03 6.96 14.65
CA VAL A 33 6.29 8.04 15.33
C VAL A 33 4.83 7.60 15.52
N GLY A 34 4.65 6.45 16.19
CA GLY A 34 3.50 5.55 16.03
C GLY A 34 2.12 6.18 16.28
N GLU A 35 1.96 6.95 17.36
CA GLU A 35 0.64 7.48 17.75
C GLU A 35 0.18 8.65 16.85
N ASP A 36 1.09 9.57 16.54
CA ASP A 36 0.81 10.69 15.63
C ASP A 36 0.59 10.20 14.19
N ALA A 37 1.38 9.22 13.75
CA ALA A 37 1.27 8.65 12.42
C ALA A 37 -0.06 7.91 12.23
N GLN A 38 -0.49 7.13 13.24
CA GLN A 38 -1.79 6.46 13.21
C GLN A 38 -2.94 7.47 13.15
N THR A 39 -2.90 8.51 14.00
CA THR A 39 -3.92 9.55 14.03
C THR A 39 -4.06 10.25 12.67
N ILE A 40 -2.94 10.56 12.00
CA ILE A 40 -2.95 11.17 10.68
C ILE A 40 -3.51 10.20 9.63
N ASN A 41 -3.13 8.93 9.67
CA ASN A 41 -3.60 7.92 8.73
C ASN A 41 -5.12 7.70 8.86
N ASP A 42 -5.64 7.55 10.08
CA ASP A 42 -7.08 7.37 10.33
C ASP A 42 -7.88 8.59 9.87
N ALA A 43 -7.37 9.80 10.16
CA ALA A 43 -7.99 11.04 9.73
C ALA A 43 -8.02 11.15 8.20
N VAL A 44 -6.94 10.79 7.52
CA VAL A 44 -6.90 10.77 6.05
C VAL A 44 -7.87 9.72 5.51
N GLU A 45 -7.81 8.48 5.99
CA GLU A 45 -8.64 7.38 5.51
C GLU A 45 -10.15 7.69 5.60
N SER A 46 -10.58 8.28 6.72
CA SER A 46 -11.99 8.67 6.94
C SER A 46 -12.54 9.73 5.97
N THR A 47 -11.66 10.43 5.27
CA THR A 47 -12.02 11.53 4.35
C THR A 47 -11.91 11.14 2.88
N LEU A 48 -11.37 9.97 2.57
CA LEU A 48 -11.24 9.46 1.20
C LEU A 48 -12.55 8.81 0.76
N ILE A 49 -12.99 9.12 -0.46
CA ILE A 49 -14.15 8.48 -1.10
C ILE A 49 -13.83 7.00 -1.41
N GLU A 50 -12.57 6.74 -1.82
CA GLU A 50 -12.04 5.41 -2.10
C GLU A 50 -10.70 5.27 -1.37
N PRO A 51 -10.69 4.74 -0.13
CA PRO A 51 -9.47 4.65 0.67
C PRO A 51 -8.53 3.52 0.22
N GLY A 52 -9.01 2.56 -0.59
CA GLY A 52 -8.33 1.29 -0.84
C GLY A 52 -6.85 1.42 -1.24
N SER A 53 -6.50 2.33 -2.14
CA SER A 53 -5.10 2.54 -2.53
C SER A 53 -4.25 3.09 -1.39
N PHE A 54 -4.79 4.00 -0.57
CA PHE A 54 -4.10 4.54 0.59
C PHE A 54 -3.91 3.48 1.68
N SER A 55 -4.94 2.69 1.98
CA SER A 55 -4.88 1.59 2.95
C SER A 55 -3.82 0.54 2.54
N THR A 56 -3.68 0.29 1.23
CA THR A 56 -2.60 -0.56 0.69
C THR A 56 -1.21 -0.01 0.99
N TYR A 57 -0.97 1.29 0.77
CA TYR A 57 0.32 1.91 1.08
C TYR A 57 0.61 1.94 2.58
N CYS A 58 -0.40 2.20 3.41
CA CYS A 58 -0.27 2.13 4.87
C CYS A 58 0.10 0.71 5.33
N ALA A 59 -0.53 -0.33 4.77
CA ALA A 59 -0.21 -1.71 5.09
C ALA A 59 1.25 -2.07 4.76
N ILE A 60 1.76 -1.62 3.61
CA ILE A 60 3.18 -1.82 3.24
C ILE A 60 4.10 -1.09 4.23
N ALA A 61 3.82 0.19 4.53
CA ALA A 61 4.62 0.98 5.46
C ALA A 61 4.65 0.37 6.88
N LEU A 62 3.51 -0.11 7.37
CA LEU A 62 3.39 -0.78 8.67
C LEU A 62 4.18 -2.09 8.68
N ALA A 63 4.12 -2.88 7.61
CA ALA A 63 4.90 -4.10 7.49
C ALA A 63 6.42 -3.84 7.48
N MET A 64 6.88 -2.78 6.80
CA MET A 64 8.28 -2.34 6.85
C MET A 64 8.70 -1.91 8.26
N ALA A 65 7.78 -1.35 9.06
CA ALA A 65 8.03 -1.00 10.46
C ALA A 65 7.99 -2.21 11.42
N GLY A 66 7.74 -3.42 10.90
CA GLY A 66 7.64 -4.67 11.66
C GLY A 66 6.23 -5.01 12.15
N GLN A 67 5.20 -4.24 11.74
CA GLN A 67 3.81 -4.44 12.12
C GLN A 67 3.03 -5.18 11.02
N THR A 68 3.33 -6.46 10.85
CA THR A 68 2.80 -7.28 9.75
C THR A 68 1.33 -7.71 9.93
N GLU A 69 0.81 -7.70 11.16
CA GLU A 69 -0.56 -8.15 11.47
C GLU A 69 -1.61 -7.27 10.79
N TYR A 70 -1.44 -5.94 10.86
CA TYR A 70 -2.32 -4.99 10.18
C TYR A 70 -2.37 -5.26 8.67
N ALA A 71 -1.20 -5.45 8.06
CA ALA A 71 -1.10 -5.71 6.64
C ALA A 71 -1.80 -7.03 6.24
N ARG A 72 -1.70 -8.08 7.05
CA ARG A 72 -2.44 -9.33 6.82
C ARG A 72 -3.94 -9.13 6.87
N ASN A 73 -4.44 -8.41 7.85
CA ASN A 73 -5.88 -8.23 8.03
C ASN A 73 -6.47 -7.40 6.88
N VAL A 74 -5.84 -6.25 6.57
CA VAL A 74 -6.34 -5.33 5.54
C VAL A 74 -6.13 -5.90 4.13
N LEU A 75 -4.92 -6.32 3.78
CA LEU A 75 -4.64 -6.81 2.43
C LEU A 75 -5.15 -8.24 2.21
N GLY A 76 -5.14 -9.08 3.25
CA GLY A 76 -5.72 -10.42 3.20
C GLY A 76 -7.23 -10.36 2.97
N GLY A 77 -7.95 -9.55 3.76
CA GLY A 77 -9.38 -9.32 3.54
C GLY A 77 -9.68 -8.78 2.14
N ARG A 78 -8.88 -7.81 1.67
CA ARG A 78 -9.03 -7.28 0.30
C ARG A 78 -8.84 -8.34 -0.79
N VAL A 79 -7.83 -9.21 -0.65
CA VAL A 79 -7.60 -10.31 -1.61
C VAL A 79 -8.70 -11.36 -1.54
N GLU A 80 -9.28 -11.61 -0.37
CA GLU A 80 -10.43 -12.51 -0.21
C GLU A 80 -11.69 -11.96 -0.88
N GLU A 81 -11.96 -10.66 -0.71
CA GLU A 81 -13.10 -9.98 -1.32
C GLU A 81 -12.92 -9.75 -2.82
N HIS A 82 -11.69 -9.51 -3.26
CA HIS A 82 -11.34 -9.20 -4.65
C HIS A 82 -10.19 -10.11 -5.12
N PRO A 83 -10.44 -11.40 -5.41
CA PRO A 83 -9.39 -12.36 -5.79
C PRO A 83 -8.66 -12.03 -7.10
N GLN A 84 -9.22 -11.16 -7.93
CA GLN A 84 -8.62 -10.65 -9.16
C GLN A 84 -7.72 -9.42 -8.95
N ASP A 85 -7.67 -8.85 -7.74
CA ASP A 85 -6.85 -7.68 -7.42
C ASP A 85 -5.38 -8.11 -7.24
N ASP A 86 -4.68 -8.20 -8.37
CA ASP A 86 -3.28 -8.64 -8.40
C ASP A 86 -2.35 -7.63 -7.70
N GLU A 87 -2.68 -6.33 -7.70
CA GLU A 87 -1.92 -5.31 -6.98
C GLU A 87 -1.97 -5.56 -5.47
N ALA A 88 -3.16 -5.86 -4.93
CA ALA A 88 -3.32 -6.21 -3.51
C ALA A 88 -2.55 -7.48 -3.15
N LYS A 89 -2.47 -8.48 -4.04
CA LYS A 89 -1.64 -9.69 -3.81
C LYS A 89 -0.16 -9.35 -3.75
N VAL A 90 0.34 -8.50 -4.65
CA VAL A 90 1.75 -8.06 -4.62
C VAL A 90 2.03 -7.28 -3.33
N ALA A 91 1.15 -6.36 -2.95
CA ALA A 91 1.29 -5.61 -1.70
C ALA A 91 1.30 -6.52 -0.46
N LEU A 92 0.43 -7.54 -0.43
CA LEU A 92 0.39 -8.53 0.64
C LEU A 92 1.68 -9.34 0.68
N ALA A 93 2.19 -9.76 -0.49
CA ALA A 93 3.47 -10.45 -0.59
C ALA A 93 4.62 -9.62 -0.03
N VAL A 94 4.73 -8.35 -0.45
CA VAL A 94 5.75 -7.41 0.04
C VAL A 94 5.67 -7.27 1.56
N SER A 95 4.45 -7.11 2.09
CA SER A 95 4.22 -6.95 3.52
C SER A 95 4.64 -8.21 4.31
N LEU A 96 4.29 -9.39 3.82
CA LEU A 96 4.68 -10.67 4.42
C LEU A 96 6.19 -10.88 4.35
N LEU A 97 6.84 -10.52 3.23
CA LEU A 97 8.28 -10.61 3.06
C LEU A 97 9.02 -9.76 4.10
N PHE A 98 8.65 -8.49 4.25
CA PHE A 98 9.26 -7.61 5.26
C PHE A 98 8.93 -8.03 6.70
N GLY A 99 7.80 -8.71 6.89
CA GLY A 99 7.45 -9.37 8.15
C GLY A 99 8.16 -10.70 8.42
N GLY A 100 8.99 -11.20 7.50
CA GLY A 100 9.68 -12.49 7.62
C GLY A 100 8.79 -13.73 7.43
N ASP A 101 7.57 -13.58 6.91
CA ASP A 101 6.64 -14.70 6.72
C ASP A 101 6.83 -15.36 5.34
N PRO A 102 7.24 -16.64 5.26
CA PRO A 102 7.54 -17.33 4.00
C PRO A 102 6.33 -17.49 3.07
N GLY A 103 5.10 -17.28 3.57
CA GLY A 103 3.87 -17.26 2.82
C GLY A 103 3.78 -16.15 1.77
N TRP A 104 4.72 -15.19 1.75
CA TRP A 104 4.79 -14.15 0.70
C TRP A 104 4.92 -14.75 -0.71
N ARG A 105 5.66 -15.86 -0.85
CA ARG A 105 6.05 -16.39 -2.17
C ARG A 105 4.88 -16.87 -3.01
N ARG A 106 3.88 -17.52 -2.38
CA ARG A 106 2.70 -18.04 -3.08
C ARG A 106 1.93 -16.96 -3.84
N TRP A 107 1.92 -15.74 -3.29
CA TRP A 107 1.21 -14.60 -3.86
C TRP A 107 1.95 -14.04 -5.07
N VAL A 108 3.28 -13.95 -4.99
CA VAL A 108 4.13 -13.58 -6.13
C VAL A 108 3.97 -14.61 -7.26
N ASP A 109 4.06 -15.89 -6.94
CA ASP A 109 3.93 -16.97 -7.94
C ASP A 109 2.53 -16.95 -8.59
N ASN A 110 1.47 -16.69 -7.82
CA ASN A 110 0.12 -16.54 -8.35
C ASN A 110 0.05 -15.39 -9.37
N VAL A 111 0.52 -14.20 -9.00
CA VAL A 111 0.50 -13.02 -9.87
C VAL A 111 1.29 -13.26 -11.17
N LEU A 112 2.46 -13.88 -11.09
CA LEU A 112 3.26 -14.17 -12.29
C LEU A 112 2.60 -15.21 -13.22
N ALA A 113 1.82 -16.13 -12.64
CA ALA A 113 1.10 -17.14 -13.39
C ALA A 113 -0.19 -16.61 -14.03
N THR A 114 -0.96 -15.76 -13.32
CA THR A 114 -2.33 -15.40 -13.72
C THR A 114 -2.49 -13.98 -14.23
N SER A 115 -1.63 -13.04 -13.80
CA SER A 115 -1.84 -11.64 -14.11
C SER A 115 -1.54 -11.33 -15.58
N THR A 116 -2.42 -10.57 -16.21
CA THR A 116 -2.21 -9.96 -17.52
C THR A 116 -1.71 -8.52 -17.42
N ASP A 117 -1.69 -7.94 -16.21
CA ASP A 117 -1.23 -6.58 -15.99
C ASP A 117 0.29 -6.51 -15.92
N GLN A 118 0.90 -5.88 -16.93
CA GLN A 118 2.36 -5.85 -17.06
C GLN A 118 3.06 -5.09 -15.92
N PRO A 119 2.60 -3.90 -15.47
CA PRO A 119 3.12 -3.24 -14.28
C PRO A 119 3.13 -4.14 -13.03
N THR A 120 2.02 -4.82 -12.73
CA THR A 120 1.91 -5.69 -11.56
C THR A 120 2.84 -6.89 -11.64
N ARG A 121 2.98 -7.51 -12.83
CA ARG A 121 3.97 -8.57 -13.05
C ARG A 121 5.40 -8.09 -12.84
N GLN A 122 5.74 -6.88 -13.30
CA GLN A 122 7.08 -6.30 -13.08
C GLN A 122 7.33 -6.04 -11.59
N ALA A 123 6.33 -5.57 -10.85
CA ALA A 123 6.44 -5.43 -9.40
C ALA A 123 6.70 -6.79 -8.71
N ALA A 124 5.97 -7.84 -9.10
CA ALA A 124 6.17 -9.20 -8.59
C ALA A 124 7.58 -9.75 -8.92
N LEU A 125 8.09 -9.51 -10.13
CA LEU A 125 9.47 -9.85 -10.50
C LEU A 125 10.49 -9.07 -9.66
N GLY A 126 10.23 -7.78 -9.40
CA GLY A 126 11.07 -6.94 -8.55
C GLY A 126 11.24 -7.51 -7.13
N VAL A 127 10.18 -8.09 -6.57
CA VAL A 127 10.24 -8.79 -5.27
C VAL A 127 11.22 -9.97 -5.32
N LEU A 128 11.17 -10.80 -6.37
CA LEU A 128 12.08 -11.93 -6.52
C LEU A 128 13.53 -11.48 -6.71
N SER A 129 13.77 -10.44 -7.52
CA SER A 129 15.10 -9.87 -7.73
C SER A 129 15.70 -9.38 -6.42
N TYR A 130 14.94 -8.63 -5.63
CA TYR A 130 15.37 -8.13 -4.32
C TYR A 130 15.82 -9.26 -3.38
N VAL A 131 15.02 -10.33 -3.27
CA VAL A 131 15.35 -11.48 -2.39
C VAL A 131 16.62 -12.19 -2.88
N ASN A 132 16.80 -12.32 -4.19
CA ASN A 132 18.02 -12.92 -4.75
C ASN A 132 19.25 -12.07 -4.43
N GLU A 133 19.18 -10.75 -4.63
CA GLU A 133 20.26 -9.81 -4.31
C GLU A 133 20.66 -9.87 -2.83
N GLN A 134 19.68 -9.91 -1.92
CA GLN A 134 19.95 -10.07 -0.47
C GLN A 134 20.65 -11.38 -0.15
N ARG A 135 20.34 -12.46 -0.87
CA ARG A 135 20.95 -13.78 -0.68
C ARG A 135 22.41 -13.84 -1.16
N TYR A 136 22.82 -12.96 -2.07
CA TYR A 136 24.20 -12.85 -2.54
C TYR A 136 25.04 -11.82 -1.75
N ALA A 137 24.40 -11.00 -0.92
CA ALA A 137 25.06 -10.01 -0.07
C ALA A 137 25.47 -10.57 1.32
N HIS A 138 25.08 -11.80 1.64
CA HIS A 138 25.38 -12.54 2.87
C HIS A 138 26.05 -13.88 2.55
#